data_AF-A0A225EFW5-F1
#
_entry.id   AF-A0A225EFW5-F1
#
_cell.length_a   1.000
_cell.length_b   1.000
_cell.length_c   1.000
_cell.angle_alpha   90.00
_cell.angle_beta   90.00
_cell.angle_gamma   90.00
#
_symmetry.space_group_name_H-M   'P 1'
#
loop_
_entity.id
_entity.type
_entity.pdbx_description
1 polymer ?
#
loop_
_entity_poly.entity_id
_entity_poly.type
_entity_poly.pdbx_seq_one_letter_code
_entity_poly.pdbx_strand_id
1 'polypeptide(L)'
;MPLSLEAYVTTYLDGRKLPWPAAPKIDPPKARPHLTRLPVRAVLWNVYGSLLVISQGELLFEHPTDFLMDAALDKTIQEFKMWNSMSRKPGAPSAYMKELYNRALAMLRLTGGKSRASGSGTIS
;
A
#
# COMPACT_ATOMS: atom_id res chain seq x y z
N MET A 1 48.62 16.77 8.59
CA MET A 1 48.12 15.45 8.17
C MET A 1 46.76 15.64 7.51
N PRO A 2 46.50 15.07 6.32
CA PRO A 2 45.16 15.05 5.75
C PRO A 2 44.26 14.15 6.61
N LEU A 3 43.16 14.67 7.14
CA LEU A 3 42.17 13.87 7.86
C LEU A 3 41.32 13.08 6.85
N SER A 4 40.98 11.83 7.20
CA SER A 4 39.96 11.07 6.49
C SER A 4 38.57 11.68 6.74
N LEU A 5 37.62 11.45 5.83
CA LEU A 5 36.25 11.96 5.95
C LEU A 5 35.58 11.52 7.26
N GLU A 6 35.81 10.28 7.68
CA GLU A 6 35.26 9.73 8.92
C GLU A 6 35.84 10.44 10.16
N ALA A 7 37.15 10.68 10.18
CA ALA A 7 37.81 11.40 11.27
C ALA A 7 37.41 12.89 11.30
N TYR A 8 37.10 13.46 10.14
CA TYR A 8 36.59 14.83 10.03
C TYR A 8 35.19 14.97 10.63
N VAL A 9 34.28 14.04 10.33
CA VAL A 9 32.89 14.09 10.83
C VAL A 9 32.81 13.83 12.32
N THR A 10 33.49 12.78 12.80
CA THR A 10 33.26 12.24 14.16
C THR A 10 34.05 12.99 15.24
N THR A 11 35.24 13.50 14.91
CA THR A 11 36.16 14.04 15.92
C THR A 11 36.40 15.55 15.74
N TYR A 12 36.39 16.02 14.49
CA TYR A 12 36.78 17.39 14.18
C TYR A 12 35.60 18.36 14.11
N LEU A 13 34.45 17.95 13.57
CA LEU A 13 33.26 18.82 13.48
C LEU A 13 32.64 19.08 14.87
N ASP A 14 32.53 18.07 15.72
CA ASP A 14 31.92 18.21 17.06
C ASP A 14 32.74 19.13 17.98
N GLY A 15 34.08 19.10 17.87
CA GLY A 15 34.97 19.95 18.65
C GLY A 15 34.97 21.42 18.25
N ARG A 16 34.53 21.76 17.04
CA ARG A 16 34.59 23.13 16.50
C ARG A 16 33.51 24.07 17.04
N LYS A 17 32.53 23.58 17.82
CA LYS A 17 31.40 24.38 18.38
C LYS A 17 30.87 25.41 17.38
N LEU A 18 30.74 25.00 16.11
CA LEU A 18 30.28 25.87 15.03
C LEU A 18 28.81 26.24 15.32
N PRO A 19 28.39 27.48 15.04
CA PRO A 19 27.01 27.91 15.18
C PRO A 19 26.19 27.31 14.04
N TRP A 20 25.99 25.99 14.07
CA TRP A 20 25.04 25.34 13.19
C TRP A 20 23.64 25.81 13.61
N PRO A 21 22.83 26.31 12.66
CA PRO A 21 21.44 26.62 12.99
C PRO A 21 20.77 25.34 13.44
N ALA A 22 20.24 25.35 14.66
CA ALA A 22 19.41 24.25 15.14
C ALA A 22 18.24 24.07 14.16
N ALA A 23 17.88 22.81 13.89
CA ALA A 23 16.72 22.52 13.07
C ALA A 23 15.50 23.28 13.64
N PRO A 24 14.71 23.98 12.81
CA PRO A 24 13.55 24.73 13.28
C PRO A 24 12.61 23.78 14.03
N LYS A 25 12.01 24.26 15.13
CA LYS A 25 11.03 23.47 15.88
C LYS A 25 9.85 23.19 14.94
N ILE A 26 9.51 21.91 14.80
CA ILE A 26 8.31 21.48 14.09
C ILE A 26 7.12 22.04 14.87
N ASP A 27 6.46 23.05 14.34
CA ASP A 27 5.20 23.56 14.88
C ASP A 27 4.05 22.74 14.27
N PRO A 28 3.47 21.76 14.99
CA PRO A 28 2.37 20.99 14.46
C PRO A 28 1.20 21.93 14.20
N PRO A 29 0.65 21.98 12.98
CA PRO A 29 -0.47 22.87 12.70
C PRO A 29 -1.60 22.55 13.67
N LYS A 30 -2.15 23.59 14.31
CA LYS A 30 -3.33 23.50 15.19
C LYS A 30 -4.59 23.29 14.34
N ALA A 31 -4.56 22.27 13.49
CA ALA A 31 -5.63 21.91 12.58
C ALA A 31 -6.74 21.23 13.38
N ARG A 32 -7.90 21.89 13.47
CA ARG A 32 -9.12 21.26 13.94
C ARG A 32 -9.69 20.45 12.76
N PRO A 33 -9.86 19.12 12.89
CA PRO A 33 -10.51 18.34 11.84
C PRO A 33 -11.90 18.92 11.58
N HIS A 34 -12.11 19.46 10.38
CA HIS A 34 -13.42 20.01 10.00
C HIS A 34 -14.47 18.91 9.80
N LEU A 35 -14.03 17.72 9.38
CA LEU A 35 -14.91 16.58 9.21
C LEU A 35 -15.07 15.80 10.51
N THR A 36 -16.32 15.51 10.85
CA THR A 36 -16.68 14.44 11.78
C THR A 36 -16.05 13.13 11.30
N ARG A 37 -15.55 12.32 12.23
CA ARG A 37 -14.87 11.06 11.91
C ARG A 37 -15.82 10.15 11.14
N LEU A 38 -15.61 10.01 9.83
CA LEU A 38 -16.43 9.15 8.99
C LEU A 38 -16.14 7.68 9.32
N PRO A 39 -17.13 6.77 9.23
CA PRO A 39 -16.94 5.33 9.44
C PRO A 39 -16.24 4.66 8.24
N VAL A 40 -15.21 5.32 7.69
CA VAL A 40 -14.46 4.84 6.53
C VAL A 40 -13.48 3.78 7.00
N ARG A 41 -13.68 2.54 6.55
CA ARG A 41 -12.80 1.41 6.89
C ARG A 41 -11.51 1.41 6.07
N ALA A 42 -11.55 1.93 4.83
CA ALA A 42 -10.39 2.03 3.95
C ALA A 42 -10.60 3.14 2.92
N VAL A 43 -9.49 3.75 2.49
CA VAL A 43 -9.42 4.66 1.34
C VAL A 43 -8.50 4.01 0.32
N LEU A 44 -9.00 3.81 -0.89
CA LEU A 44 -8.25 3.20 -1.99
C LEU A 44 -7.97 4.25 -3.06
N TRP A 45 -6.71 4.34 -3.43
CA TRP A 45 -6.24 5.18 -4.53
C TRP A 45 -5.82 4.27 -5.67
N ASN A 46 -6.15 4.65 -6.91
CA ASN A 46 -5.54 3.99 -8.06
C ASN A 46 -4.04 4.33 -8.14
N VAL A 47 -3.32 3.66 -9.04
CA VAL A 47 -1.89 3.91 -9.30
C VAL A 47 -1.57 5.35 -9.72
N TYR A 48 -2.59 6.08 -10.18
CA TYR A 48 -2.51 7.47 -10.61
C TYR A 48 -2.94 8.47 -9.54
N GLY A 49 -3.17 8.02 -8.30
CA GLY A 49 -3.57 8.91 -7.21
C GLY A 49 -4.99 9.47 -7.36
N SER A 50 -5.90 8.75 -8.00
CA SER A 50 -7.35 9.05 -8.03
C SER A 50 -8.11 8.23 -7.00
N LEU A 51 -9.05 8.87 -6.30
CA LEU A 51 -9.91 8.23 -5.32
C LEU A 51 -10.88 7.27 -6.03
N LEU A 52 -10.92 6.01 -5.59
CA LEU A 52 -11.82 5.01 -6.15
C LEU A 52 -13.18 5.05 -5.45
N VAL A 53 -14.24 5.28 -6.22
CA VAL A 53 -15.63 5.13 -5.75
C VAL A 53 -16.07 3.69 -6.05
N ILE A 54 -16.43 2.96 -4.99
CA ILE A 54 -16.96 1.61 -5.12
C ILE A 54 -18.48 1.70 -5.16
N SER A 55 -19.08 1.30 -6.29
CA SER A 55 -20.53 1.40 -6.51
C SER A 55 -21.36 0.56 -5.52
N GLN A 56 -20.81 -0.55 -5.02
CA GLN A 56 -21.48 -1.44 -4.06
C GLN A 56 -21.26 -1.05 -2.59
N GLY A 57 -20.49 0.01 -2.32
CA GLY A 57 -20.21 0.48 -0.96
C GLY A 57 -19.27 -0.41 -0.13
N GLU A 58 -18.95 -1.62 -0.60
CA GLU A 58 -18.03 -2.55 0.07
C GLU A 58 -16.96 -3.08 -0.88
N LEU A 59 -15.76 -3.31 -0.33
CA LEU A 59 -14.66 -3.91 -1.06
C LEU A 59 -14.87 -5.42 -1.16
N LEU A 60 -15.13 -5.89 -2.37
CA LEU A 60 -15.25 -7.31 -2.69
C LEU A 60 -13.96 -7.80 -3.32
N PHE A 61 -13.42 -8.91 -2.81
CA PHE A 61 -12.33 -9.63 -3.45
C PHE A 61 -12.84 -10.43 -4.65
N GLU A 62 -14.00 -11.06 -4.51
CA GLU A 62 -14.68 -11.78 -5.58
C GLU A 62 -16.05 -11.16 -5.78
N HIS A 63 -16.35 -10.74 -7.02
CA HIS A 63 -17.66 -10.21 -7.35
C HIS A 63 -18.63 -11.37 -7.64
N PRO A 64 -19.87 -11.36 -7.12
CA PRO A 64 -20.82 -12.46 -7.31
C PRO A 64 -21.24 -12.68 -8.78
N THR A 65 -21.19 -11.61 -9.58
CA THR A 65 -21.43 -11.66 -11.03
C THR A 65 -20.12 -11.84 -11.78
N ASP A 66 -19.95 -12.99 -12.45
CA ASP A 66 -18.75 -13.32 -13.22
C ASP A 66 -18.40 -12.29 -14.30
N PHE A 67 -19.42 -11.81 -15.04
CA PHE A 67 -19.22 -10.80 -16.08
C PHE A 67 -18.51 -9.53 -15.56
N LEU A 68 -18.86 -9.08 -14.36
CA LEU A 68 -18.25 -7.90 -13.75
C LEU A 68 -16.82 -8.18 -13.28
N MET A 69 -16.55 -9.38 -12.79
CA MET A 69 -15.20 -9.82 -12.43
C MET A 69 -14.31 -9.88 -13.68
N ASP A 70 -14.79 -10.50 -14.75
CA ASP A 70 -14.04 -10.67 -16.00
C ASP A 70 -13.75 -9.29 -16.63
N ALA A 71 -14.72 -8.38 -16.65
CA ALA A 71 -14.53 -7.01 -17.13
C ALA A 71 -13.51 -6.23 -16.28
N ALA A 72 -13.49 -6.43 -14.96
CA ALA A 72 -12.51 -5.80 -14.08
C ALA A 72 -11.09 -6.32 -14.33
N LEU A 73 -10.95 -7.64 -14.54
CA LEU A 73 -9.67 -8.26 -14.88
C LEU A 73 -9.16 -7.81 -16.24
N ASP A 74 -10.03 -7.72 -17.25
CA ASP A 74 -9.65 -7.22 -18.59
C ASP A 74 -9.18 -5.77 -18.54
N LYS A 75 -9.88 -4.90 -17.79
CA LYS A 75 -9.41 -3.52 -17.56
C LYS A 75 -8.04 -3.48 -16.89
N THR A 76 -7.80 -4.36 -15.91
CA THR A 76 -6.52 -4.46 -15.21
C THR A 76 -5.39 -4.86 -16.18
N ILE A 77 -5.64 -5.86 -17.03
CA ILE A 77 -4.67 -6.30 -18.05
C ILE A 77 -4.33 -5.15 -19.00
N GLN A 78 -5.33 -4.38 -19.43
CA GLN A 78 -5.15 -3.24 -20.34
C GLN A 78 -4.37 -2.11 -19.67
N GLU A 79 -4.76 -1.71 -18.46
CA GLU A 79 -4.15 -0.60 -17.72
C GLU A 79 -2.64 -0.81 -17.51
N PHE A 80 -2.27 -2.02 -17.09
CA PHE A 80 -0.87 -2.35 -16.80
C PHE A 80 -0.12 -2.97 -17.99
N LYS A 81 -0.73 -3.01 -19.18
CA LYS A 81 -0.16 -3.64 -20.38
C LYS A 81 0.34 -5.07 -20.13
N MET A 82 -0.34 -5.81 -19.26
CA MET A 82 0.12 -7.12 -18.78
C MET A 82 0.16 -8.16 -19.89
N TRP A 83 -0.60 -7.97 -20.97
CA TRP A 83 -0.63 -8.91 -22.09
C TRP A 83 0.76 -9.19 -22.69
N ASN A 84 1.68 -8.22 -22.63
CA ASN A 84 3.04 -8.41 -23.14
C ASN A 84 3.93 -9.24 -22.20
N SER A 85 3.64 -9.24 -20.90
CA SER A 85 4.39 -9.97 -19.87
C SER A 85 3.71 -11.27 -19.44
N MET A 86 2.43 -11.46 -19.76
CA MET A 86 1.70 -12.69 -19.49
C MET A 86 1.98 -13.76 -20.54
N SER A 87 2.14 -15.00 -20.07
CA SER A 87 2.20 -16.17 -20.96
C SER A 87 0.91 -16.27 -21.76
N ARG A 88 1.02 -16.30 -23.08
CA ARG A 88 -0.11 -16.37 -24.00
C ARG A 88 -0.68 -17.80 -23.99
N LYS A 89 -1.70 -18.03 -23.15
CA LYS A 89 -2.53 -19.24 -23.23
C LYS A 89 -3.66 -19.01 -24.24
N PRO A 90 -4.10 -20.05 -24.98
CA PRO A 90 -5.29 -19.95 -25.81
C PRO A 90 -6.52 -19.70 -24.93
N GLY A 91 -7.33 -18.69 -25.28
CA GLY A 91 -8.53 -18.29 -24.55
C GLY A 91 -8.60 -16.78 -24.27
N ALA A 92 -9.62 -16.37 -23.51
CA ALA A 92 -9.78 -14.98 -23.08
C ALA A 92 -8.67 -14.59 -22.07
N PRO A 93 -8.02 -13.41 -22.21
CA PRO A 93 -7.00 -12.95 -21.28
C PRO A 93 -7.47 -12.88 -19.83
N SER A 94 -8.70 -12.39 -19.61
CA SER A 94 -9.36 -12.37 -18.29
C SER A 94 -9.47 -13.75 -17.66
N ALA A 95 -9.76 -14.80 -18.43
CA ALA A 95 -9.89 -16.15 -17.89
C ALA A 95 -8.57 -16.67 -17.33
N TYR A 96 -7.45 -16.43 -18.02
CA TYR A 96 -6.14 -16.79 -17.50
C TYR A 96 -5.74 -15.93 -16.29
N MET A 97 -6.03 -14.63 -16.32
CA MET A 97 -5.80 -13.75 -15.18
C MET A 97 -6.62 -14.15 -13.95
N LYS A 98 -7.85 -14.65 -14.15
CA LYS A 98 -8.73 -15.15 -13.08
C LYS A 98 -8.14 -16.37 -12.39
N GLU A 99 -7.52 -17.28 -13.14
CA GLU A 99 -6.78 -18.43 -12.59
C GLU A 99 -5.64 -17.97 -11.66
N LEU A 100 -4.82 -17.02 -12.13
CA LEU A 100 -3.72 -16.44 -11.34
C LEU A 100 -4.23 -15.70 -10.10
N TYR A 101 -5.30 -14.92 -10.27
CA TYR A 101 -5.95 -14.17 -9.20
C TYR A 101 -6.46 -15.11 -8.10
N ASN A 102 -7.19 -16.17 -8.48
CA ASN A 102 -7.75 -17.13 -7.52
C ASN A 102 -6.65 -17.84 -6.74
N ARG A 103 -5.54 -18.19 -7.40
CA ARG A 103 -4.37 -18.77 -6.73
C ARG A 103 -3.75 -17.81 -5.70
N ALA A 104 -3.58 -16.54 -6.07
CA ALA A 104 -3.06 -15.52 -5.17
C ALA A 104 -4.00 -15.25 -3.99
N LEU A 105 -5.31 -15.18 -4.25
CA LEU A 105 -6.33 -15.00 -3.22
C LEU A 105 -6.37 -16.19 -2.24
N ALA A 106 -6.25 -17.41 -2.74
CA ALA A 106 -6.16 -18.60 -1.91
C ALA A 106 -4.91 -18.55 -1.00
N MET A 107 -3.74 -18.16 -1.52
CA MET A 107 -2.53 -17.98 -0.71
C MET A 107 -2.69 -16.90 0.37
N LEU A 108 -3.33 -15.78 0.05
CA LEU A 108 -3.63 -14.71 1.01
C LEU A 108 -4.56 -15.20 2.13
N ARG A 109 -5.62 -15.93 1.78
CA ARG A 109 -6.55 -16.52 2.74
C ARG A 109 -5.84 -17.51 3.68
N LEU A 110 -4.91 -18.32 3.15
CA LEU A 110 -4.11 -19.25 3.96
C LEU A 110 -3.12 -18.53 4.89
N THR A 111 -2.57 -17.40 4.47
CA THR A 111 -1.55 -16.65 5.25
C THR A 111 -2.19 -15.80 6.36
N GLY A 112 -3.41 -15.29 6.15
CA GLY A 112 -4.18 -14.50 7.13
C GLY A 112 -4.57 -15.24 8.41
N GLY A 113 -4.41 -16.57 8.47
CA GLY A 113 -4.73 -17.38 9.66
C GLY A 113 -3.72 -17.27 10.80
N LYS A 114 -2.51 -16.71 10.60
CA LYS A 114 -1.44 -16.74 11.61
C LYS A 114 -1.35 -15.54 12.56
N SER A 115 -2.10 -14.46 12.37
CA SER A 115 -1.92 -13.22 13.17
C SER A 115 -3.03 -12.88 14.17
N ARG A 116 -3.92 -13.82 14.52
CA ARG A 116 -5.03 -13.55 15.44
C ARG A 116 -5.03 -14.43 16.70
N ALA A 117 -3.84 -14.79 17.18
CA ALA A 117 -3.64 -15.53 18.43
C ALA A 117 -2.49 -14.93 19.27
N SER A 118 -2.50 -13.61 19.51
CA SER A 118 -1.82 -13.05 20.68
C SER A 118 -2.49 -11.73 21.06
N GLY A 119 -2.94 -11.63 22.31
CA GLY A 119 -3.50 -10.40 22.88
C GLY A 119 -4.95 -10.47 23.35
N SER A 120 -5.34 -11.51 24.09
CA SER A 120 -6.45 -11.39 25.05
C SER A 120 -5.85 -11.35 26.46
N GLY A 121 -5.23 -10.23 26.80
CA GLY A 121 -4.94 -9.86 28.18
C GLY A 121 -6.16 -9.11 28.72
N THR A 122 -7.09 -9.84 29.34
CA THR A 122 -8.16 -9.22 30.11
C THR A 122 -7.57 -8.85 31.48
N ILE A 123 -7.36 -7.55 31.68
CA ILE A 123 -7.27 -6.95 33.00
C ILE A 123 -8.71 -6.76 33.48
N SER A 124 -9.13 -7.54 34.47
CA SER A 124 -10.12 -7.21 35.51
C SER A 124 -10.06 -8.31 36.56
#